data_AF-A0A094J485-F1
#
_entry.id   AF-A0A094J485-F1
#
_cell.length_a   1.000
_cell.length_b   1.000
_cell.length_c   1.000
_cell.angle_alpha   90.00
_cell.angle_beta   90.00
_cell.angle_gamma   90.00
#
_symmetry.space_group_name_H-M   'P 1'
#
loop_
_entity.id
_entity.type
_entity.pdbx_description
1 polymer ?
#
loop_
_entity_poly.entity_id
_entity_poly.type
_entity_poly.pdbx_seq_one_letter_code
_entity_poly.pdbx_strand_id
1 'polypeptide(L)'
;GVRNVVRNPSSINPGTRQETYCIAVINSITAMSAEEFRANVESGEVLVDCHDRVLRIAYIYSNEGLWHGNGVFDVVDKLHTRGWSFGQGDLKFNRYDVWLEPTFAKKTDNQSTLDIFYVAQIAAGIYRDLPSGEDTDTLYARHHQLLNQDAWRQYYSPNFLAQATSARFYRLPNLQDLPDSSDPLEQPRQKGIGHFTKLPRWAHNLARTYRRQPTLPIATITQIGLSTLQQTIFRLRKDYLSVQPYSETQACFWLKYMKIDLSSPFTKEVWNPNQFGVHVAQGSFDMWAWEAHYSQKLWDSIEARIAPLEPDLDGARKSEVDWCGWPDGGVGVAAWWRGWEPEVGSEEEIEFLAAVAVKETESTEVSNLDYAMRSHMLLGVMRAAFETEREKHMEDLKRWIIEAGRIDESKAEQWIQEVLMVMGSYVQKWDVWPDAVEERSGLLRHILIENGQLFARWKLSPASKEFDFALKPKE
;
A
#
# COMPACT_ATOMS: atom_id res chain seq x y z
N GLY A 1 -82.34 -2.29 29.41
CA GLY A 1 -82.29 -1.07 28.60
C GLY A 1 -81.11 -1.16 27.66
N VAL A 2 -81.39 -1.38 26.38
CA VAL A 2 -80.40 -1.43 25.28
C VAL A 2 -79.86 -0.03 25.01
N ARG A 3 -78.53 0.13 24.88
CA ARG A 3 -77.95 1.18 24.03
C ARG A 3 -76.74 0.65 23.28
N ASN A 4 -76.93 0.58 21.96
CA ASN A 4 -75.91 0.46 20.94
C ASN A 4 -74.96 1.67 20.97
N VAL A 5 -73.66 1.42 20.79
CA VAL A 5 -72.74 2.41 20.24
C VAL A 5 -72.02 1.74 19.06
N VAL A 6 -72.34 2.25 17.87
CA VAL A 6 -71.68 2.01 16.60
C VAL A 6 -70.27 2.62 16.66
N ARG A 7 -69.23 1.88 16.25
CA ARG A 7 -67.94 2.46 15.85
C ARG A 7 -67.51 1.92 14.48
N ASN A 8 -67.26 2.86 13.59
CA ASN A 8 -66.69 2.71 12.25
C ASN A 8 -65.30 2.04 12.26
N PRO A 9 -64.91 1.30 11.20
CA PRO A 9 -63.56 0.79 11.01
C PRO A 9 -62.76 1.72 10.08
N SER A 10 -61.88 2.55 10.63
CA SER A 10 -60.92 3.31 9.81
C SER A 10 -59.76 3.85 10.66
N SER A 11 -58.75 3.02 10.88
CA SER A 11 -57.36 3.46 11.09
C SER A 11 -56.42 2.22 11.09
N ILE A 12 -56.09 1.71 9.91
CA ILE A 12 -54.92 0.84 9.75
C ILE A 12 -53.70 1.77 9.79
N ASN A 13 -52.86 1.58 10.81
CA ASN A 13 -51.66 2.38 11.05
C ASN A 13 -50.62 2.08 9.94
N PRO A 14 -50.14 3.06 9.16
CA PRO A 14 -49.16 2.82 8.08
C PRO A 14 -47.77 2.39 8.60
N GLY A 15 -47.46 2.72 9.86
CA GLY A 15 -46.13 2.48 10.44
C GLY A 15 -45.79 1.01 10.72
N THR A 16 -46.78 0.15 10.99
CA THR A 16 -46.52 -1.26 11.32
C THR A 16 -46.21 -2.12 10.09
N ARG A 17 -46.65 -1.75 8.89
CA ARG A 17 -46.32 -2.50 7.66
C ARG A 17 -44.88 -2.29 7.21
N GLN A 18 -44.33 -1.11 7.42
CA GLN A 18 -42.97 -0.75 6.99
C GLN A 18 -41.92 -1.33 7.96
N GLU A 19 -42.20 -1.34 9.27
CA GLU A 19 -41.36 -2.03 10.26
C GLU A 19 -41.43 -3.57 10.10
N THR A 20 -42.59 -4.13 9.78
CA THR A 20 -42.71 -5.58 9.53
C THR A 20 -42.01 -6.00 8.22
N TYR A 21 -42.01 -5.14 7.19
CA TYR A 21 -41.26 -5.39 5.95
C TYR A 21 -39.74 -5.30 6.16
N CYS A 22 -39.26 -4.32 6.91
CA CYS A 22 -37.82 -4.20 7.23
C CYS A 22 -37.35 -5.39 8.09
N ILE A 23 -38.12 -5.81 9.09
CA ILE A 23 -37.79 -6.97 9.93
C ILE A 23 -37.89 -8.28 9.14
N ALA A 24 -38.86 -8.43 8.23
CA ALA A 24 -38.96 -9.62 7.37
C ALA A 24 -37.85 -9.69 6.30
N VAL A 25 -37.43 -8.55 5.74
CA VAL A 25 -36.30 -8.49 4.80
C VAL A 25 -34.99 -8.78 5.52
N ILE A 26 -34.77 -8.20 6.71
CA ILE A 26 -33.60 -8.48 7.55
C ILE A 26 -33.56 -9.95 7.98
N ASN A 27 -34.69 -10.53 8.37
CA ASN A 27 -34.79 -11.96 8.73
C ASN A 27 -34.72 -12.92 7.52
N SER A 28 -35.07 -12.46 6.31
CA SER A 28 -34.90 -13.27 5.07
C SER A 28 -33.46 -13.27 4.57
N ILE A 29 -32.71 -12.20 4.83
CA ILE A 29 -31.29 -12.07 4.45
C ILE A 29 -30.40 -12.94 5.36
N THR A 30 -30.77 -13.14 6.63
CA THR A 30 -30.06 -14.02 7.56
C THR A 30 -30.38 -15.52 7.41
N ALA A 31 -31.41 -15.89 6.63
CA ALA A 31 -31.76 -17.29 6.33
C ALA A 31 -31.20 -17.81 5.00
N MET A 32 -30.64 -16.92 4.19
CA MET A 32 -30.13 -17.19 2.84
C MET A 32 -28.72 -17.81 2.92
N SER A 33 -28.49 -18.91 2.18
CA SER A 33 -27.15 -19.52 2.11
C SER A 33 -26.13 -18.59 1.43
N ALA A 34 -24.83 -18.84 1.61
CA ALA A 34 -23.78 -18.07 0.94
C ALA A 34 -23.91 -18.13 -0.59
N GLU A 35 -24.23 -19.30 -1.15
CA GLU A 35 -24.41 -19.51 -2.58
C GLU A 35 -25.65 -18.77 -3.10
N GLU A 36 -26.77 -18.84 -2.38
CA GLU A 36 -28.02 -18.16 -2.72
C GLU A 36 -27.82 -16.64 -2.65
N PHE A 37 -27.13 -16.14 -1.62
CA PHE A 37 -26.81 -14.71 -1.50
C PHE A 37 -25.94 -14.25 -2.67
N ARG A 38 -24.87 -14.99 -3.01
CA ARG A 38 -24.02 -14.69 -4.17
C ARG A 38 -24.84 -14.64 -5.46
N ALA A 39 -25.65 -15.67 -5.74
CA ALA A 39 -26.45 -15.72 -6.94
C ALA A 39 -27.45 -14.55 -7.05
N ASN A 40 -28.07 -14.17 -5.92
CA ASN A 40 -29.04 -13.08 -5.87
C ASN A 40 -28.37 -11.70 -6.01
N VAL A 41 -27.17 -11.48 -5.44
CA VAL A 41 -26.45 -10.22 -5.67
C VAL A 41 -25.88 -10.13 -7.08
N GLU A 42 -25.41 -11.24 -7.66
CA GLU A 42 -24.85 -11.28 -9.01
C GLU A 42 -25.91 -11.12 -10.11
N SER A 43 -27.13 -11.63 -9.89
CA SER A 43 -28.29 -11.43 -10.77
C SER A 43 -28.94 -10.05 -10.62
N GLY A 44 -28.60 -9.30 -9.57
CA GLY A 44 -29.17 -7.99 -9.26
C GLY A 44 -30.49 -8.05 -8.48
N GLU A 45 -30.93 -9.23 -8.03
CA GLU A 45 -32.10 -9.40 -7.15
C GLU A 45 -31.88 -8.78 -5.77
N VAL A 46 -30.64 -8.81 -5.26
CA VAL A 46 -30.23 -8.16 -4.01
C VAL A 46 -29.24 -7.04 -4.30
N LEU A 47 -29.59 -5.81 -3.91
CA LEU A 47 -28.70 -4.65 -4.07
C LEU A 47 -27.58 -4.66 -3.03
N VAL A 48 -26.35 -4.42 -3.46
CA VAL A 48 -25.20 -4.20 -2.57
C VAL A 48 -25.03 -2.70 -2.34
N ASP A 49 -25.75 -2.17 -1.36
CA ASP A 49 -25.90 -0.73 -1.08
C ASP A 49 -25.33 -0.28 0.28
N CYS A 50 -24.86 -1.21 1.11
CA CYS A 50 -24.30 -0.93 2.42
C CYS A 50 -23.01 -1.72 2.69
N HIS A 51 -22.24 -1.25 3.68
CA HIS A 51 -20.98 -1.85 4.11
C HIS A 51 -21.11 -3.36 4.38
N ASP A 52 -22.13 -3.75 5.14
CA ASP A 52 -22.34 -5.15 5.55
C ASP A 52 -22.58 -6.07 4.36
N ARG A 53 -23.28 -5.62 3.31
CA ARG A 53 -23.51 -6.41 2.10
C ARG A 53 -22.22 -6.53 1.26
N VAL A 54 -21.43 -5.46 1.15
CA VAL A 54 -20.11 -5.50 0.50
C VAL A 54 -19.19 -6.47 1.26
N LEU A 55 -19.19 -6.39 2.58
CA LEU A 55 -18.41 -7.26 3.45
C LEU A 55 -18.80 -8.74 3.26
N ARG A 56 -20.09 -9.04 3.24
CA ARG A 56 -20.60 -10.41 3.05
C ARG A 56 -20.18 -10.99 1.71
N ILE A 57 -20.38 -10.26 0.61
CA ILE A 57 -19.98 -10.77 -0.71
C ILE A 57 -18.44 -10.86 -0.87
N ALA A 58 -17.69 -9.92 -0.28
CA ALA A 58 -16.23 -9.96 -0.25
C ALA A 58 -15.72 -11.17 0.54
N TYR A 59 -16.34 -11.51 1.67
CA TYR A 59 -16.05 -12.73 2.41
C TYR A 59 -16.30 -13.99 1.58
N ILE A 60 -17.46 -14.10 0.91
CA ILE A 60 -17.78 -15.26 0.07
C ILE A 60 -16.72 -15.44 -1.03
N TYR A 61 -16.37 -14.36 -1.74
CA TYR A 61 -15.31 -14.40 -2.74
C TYR A 61 -13.92 -14.71 -2.17
N SER A 62 -13.62 -14.26 -0.95
CA SER A 62 -12.33 -14.52 -0.29
C SER A 62 -12.25 -15.96 0.18
N ASN A 63 -13.32 -16.50 0.76
CA ASN A 63 -13.37 -17.88 1.23
C ASN A 63 -13.37 -18.89 0.08
N GLU A 64 -13.87 -18.54 -1.11
CA GLU A 64 -13.71 -19.40 -2.30
C GLU A 64 -12.36 -19.15 -3.01
N GLY A 65 -11.85 -17.92 -2.98
CA GLY A 65 -10.69 -17.49 -3.76
C GLY A 65 -9.34 -17.82 -3.12
N LEU A 66 -9.18 -17.56 -1.82
CA LEU A 66 -7.90 -17.65 -1.11
C LEU A 66 -7.34 -19.08 -1.09
N TRP A 67 -8.19 -20.11 -1.17
CA TRP A 67 -7.79 -21.52 -1.25
C TRP A 67 -7.45 -22.00 -2.67
N HIS A 68 -7.79 -21.21 -3.70
CA HIS A 68 -7.61 -21.56 -5.11
C HIS A 68 -6.56 -20.71 -5.83
N GLY A 69 -5.71 -20.01 -5.07
CA GLY A 69 -4.62 -19.22 -5.63
C GLY A 69 -4.93 -17.75 -5.88
N ASN A 70 -6.15 -17.29 -5.53
CA ASN A 70 -6.56 -15.90 -5.72
C ASN A 70 -6.28 -15.09 -4.45
N GLY A 71 -5.62 -13.93 -4.58
CA GLY A 71 -5.32 -13.05 -3.46
C GLY A 71 -6.35 -11.93 -3.24
N VAL A 72 -6.06 -11.02 -2.32
CA VAL A 72 -6.89 -9.83 -2.05
C VAL A 72 -7.20 -9.02 -3.31
N PHE A 73 -6.27 -8.92 -4.25
CA PHE A 73 -6.43 -8.19 -5.50
C PHE A 73 -7.52 -8.80 -6.40
N ASP A 74 -7.53 -10.12 -6.53
CA ASP A 74 -8.52 -10.83 -7.35
C ASP A 74 -9.95 -10.68 -6.80
N VAL A 75 -10.09 -10.67 -5.47
CA VAL A 75 -11.37 -10.41 -4.81
C VAL A 75 -11.83 -8.99 -5.09
N VAL A 76 -10.95 -7.99 -4.93
CA VAL A 76 -11.29 -6.59 -5.21
C VAL A 76 -11.71 -6.40 -6.67
N ASP A 77 -11.04 -7.04 -7.63
CA ASP A 77 -11.41 -6.94 -9.04
C ASP A 77 -12.81 -7.52 -9.34
N LYS A 78 -13.20 -8.60 -8.64
CA LYS A 78 -14.55 -9.17 -8.73
C LYS A 78 -15.61 -8.22 -8.18
N LEU A 79 -15.30 -7.49 -7.10
CA LEU A 79 -16.18 -6.45 -6.53
C LEU A 79 -16.31 -5.27 -7.50
N HIS A 80 -15.18 -4.77 -8.00
CA HIS A 80 -15.09 -3.60 -8.87
C HIS A 80 -15.78 -3.80 -10.22
N THR A 81 -15.68 -5.01 -10.79
CA THR A 81 -16.39 -5.37 -12.04
C THR A 81 -17.92 -5.19 -11.91
N ARG A 82 -18.45 -5.20 -10.68
CA ARG A 82 -19.87 -5.03 -10.38
C ARG A 82 -20.22 -3.68 -9.76
N GLY A 83 -19.24 -2.78 -9.66
CA GLY A 83 -19.45 -1.46 -9.05
C GLY A 83 -19.64 -1.50 -7.52
N TRP A 84 -19.13 -2.54 -6.85
CA TRP A 84 -19.10 -2.65 -5.40
C TRP A 84 -17.76 -2.21 -4.80
N SER A 85 -17.81 -1.46 -3.70
CA SER A 85 -16.64 -0.88 -3.01
C SER A 85 -17.01 -0.60 -1.55
N PHE A 86 -16.04 -0.76 -0.64
CA PHE A 86 -16.12 -0.35 0.76
C PHE A 86 -16.00 1.17 0.90
N GLY A 87 -15.33 1.84 -0.04
CA GLY A 87 -15.31 3.29 -0.11
C GLY A 87 -16.68 3.91 -0.41
N GLN A 88 -16.94 5.07 0.19
CA GLN A 88 -18.11 5.92 -0.06
C GLN A 88 -17.66 7.32 -0.48
N GLY A 89 -18.50 8.04 -1.24
CA GLY A 89 -18.18 9.37 -1.76
C GLY A 89 -16.87 9.36 -2.54
N ASP A 90 -15.97 10.29 -2.22
CA ASP A 90 -14.66 10.43 -2.87
C ASP A 90 -13.74 9.22 -2.66
N LEU A 91 -14.01 8.39 -1.63
CA LEU A 91 -13.25 7.16 -1.36
C LEU A 91 -13.75 5.96 -2.19
N LYS A 92 -14.94 6.08 -2.81
CA LYS A 92 -15.53 5.00 -3.63
C LYS A 92 -14.77 4.90 -4.96
N PHE A 93 -14.11 3.76 -5.21
CA PHE A 93 -13.22 3.55 -6.36
C PHE A 93 -12.12 4.61 -6.53
N ASN A 94 -11.91 5.46 -5.51
CA ASN A 94 -11.20 6.73 -5.58
C ASN A 94 -11.24 7.35 -7.00
N ARG A 95 -12.44 7.74 -7.44
CA ARG A 95 -12.62 8.44 -8.72
C ARG A 95 -12.07 9.86 -8.61
N TYR A 96 -11.14 10.23 -9.49
CA TYR A 96 -11.03 11.61 -9.96
C TYR A 96 -11.85 11.70 -11.25
N ASP A 97 -13.17 11.82 -11.13
CA ASP A 97 -14.04 12.19 -12.27
C ASP A 97 -14.04 13.73 -12.36
N VAL A 98 -13.23 14.29 -13.25
CA VAL A 98 -13.63 15.55 -13.90
C VAL A 98 -14.58 15.13 -15.02
N TRP A 99 -15.84 15.52 -14.89
CA TRP A 99 -16.87 15.27 -15.89
C TRP A 99 -16.44 15.79 -17.26
N LEU A 100 -16.38 14.92 -18.29
CA LEU A 100 -16.78 15.22 -19.68
C LEU A 100 -16.94 13.94 -20.53
N GLU A 101 -18.19 13.73 -20.99
CA GLU A 101 -18.72 12.84 -22.04
C GLU A 101 -18.81 11.29 -21.86
N PRO A 102 -19.93 10.66 -22.32
CA PRO A 102 -20.34 9.33 -21.88
C PRO A 102 -19.98 8.15 -22.80
N THR A 103 -19.13 8.31 -23.82
CA THR A 103 -19.11 7.34 -24.95
C THR A 103 -17.97 6.33 -25.01
N PHE A 104 -16.99 6.33 -24.10
CA PHE A 104 -15.99 5.25 -24.04
C PHE A 104 -15.56 4.95 -22.60
N ALA A 105 -16.45 4.37 -21.80
CA ALA A 105 -16.09 3.79 -20.51
C ALA A 105 -15.25 2.50 -20.72
N LYS A 106 -13.99 2.65 -21.11
CA LYS A 106 -12.97 1.61 -20.95
C LYS A 106 -12.74 1.42 -19.45
N LYS A 107 -13.09 0.21 -18.97
CA LYS A 107 -12.79 -0.40 -17.66
C LYS A 107 -11.63 0.34 -16.97
N THR A 108 -11.92 1.10 -15.93
CA THR A 108 -10.92 1.77 -15.11
C THR A 108 -10.38 0.76 -14.12
N ASP A 109 -9.15 0.31 -14.31
CA ASP A 109 -8.41 -0.52 -13.35
C ASP A 109 -7.97 0.35 -12.14
N ASN A 110 -8.94 0.97 -11.46
CA ASN A 110 -8.70 1.73 -10.24
C ASN A 110 -8.82 0.78 -9.04
N GLN A 111 -7.71 0.38 -8.45
CA GLN A 111 -7.75 -0.31 -7.15
C GLN A 111 -7.73 0.71 -6.02
N SER A 112 -8.76 0.66 -5.16
CA SER A 112 -8.79 1.48 -3.96
C SER A 112 -8.01 0.80 -2.85
N THR A 113 -7.01 1.50 -2.31
CA THR A 113 -6.29 1.08 -1.08
C THR A 113 -7.25 0.66 0.04
N LEU A 114 -8.40 1.32 0.14
CA LEU A 114 -9.41 1.04 1.16
C LEU A 114 -10.10 -0.32 0.94
N ASP A 115 -10.38 -0.69 -0.31
CA ASP A 115 -11.02 -1.97 -0.62
C ASP A 115 -10.08 -3.13 -0.34
N ILE A 116 -8.82 -3.00 -0.75
CA ILE A 116 -7.79 -4.02 -0.48
C ILE A 116 -7.54 -4.14 1.03
N PHE A 117 -7.56 -3.02 1.77
CA PHE A 117 -7.49 -3.06 3.23
C PHE A 117 -8.59 -3.93 3.84
N TYR A 118 -9.86 -3.72 3.47
CA TYR A 118 -10.96 -4.51 4.03
C TYR A 118 -10.88 -5.99 3.64
N VAL A 119 -10.48 -6.30 2.40
CA VAL A 119 -10.28 -7.70 1.98
C VAL A 119 -9.09 -8.33 2.72
N ALA A 120 -8.03 -7.57 3.00
CA ALA A 120 -6.89 -8.05 3.81
C ALA A 120 -7.31 -8.34 5.25
N GLN A 121 -8.22 -7.55 5.82
CA GLN A 121 -8.81 -7.81 7.14
C GLN A 121 -9.68 -9.08 7.15
N ILE A 122 -10.48 -9.28 6.10
CA ILE A 122 -11.24 -10.52 5.91
C ILE A 122 -10.29 -11.72 5.85
N ALA A 123 -9.23 -11.63 5.05
CA ALA A 123 -8.23 -12.69 4.95
C ALA A 123 -7.62 -12.98 6.33
N ALA A 124 -7.23 -11.95 7.09
CA ALA A 124 -6.73 -12.12 8.46
C ALA A 124 -7.74 -12.85 9.37
N GLY A 125 -9.03 -12.50 9.30
CA GLY A 125 -10.08 -13.20 10.05
C GLY A 125 -10.22 -14.68 9.64
N ILE A 126 -10.23 -14.98 8.34
CA ILE A 126 -10.31 -16.36 7.84
C ILE A 126 -9.14 -17.21 8.35
N TYR A 127 -7.92 -16.67 8.29
CA TYR A 127 -6.73 -17.39 8.73
C TYR A 127 -6.67 -17.61 10.26
N ARG A 128 -7.25 -16.70 11.06
CA ARG A 128 -7.28 -16.84 12.51
C ARG A 128 -8.23 -17.93 12.98
N ASP A 129 -9.38 -18.06 12.32
CA ASP A 129 -10.51 -18.81 12.88
C ASP A 129 -10.98 -19.99 12.03
N LEU A 130 -10.39 -20.24 10.84
CA LEU A 130 -10.85 -21.21 9.82
C LEU A 130 -12.38 -21.44 9.85
N PRO A 131 -13.20 -20.36 9.81
CA PRO A 131 -14.64 -20.51 9.96
C PRO A 131 -15.19 -21.32 8.78
N SER A 132 -16.21 -22.16 9.04
CA SER A 132 -16.98 -22.78 7.95
C SER A 132 -17.50 -21.69 7.02
N GLY A 133 -17.39 -21.89 5.70
CA GLY A 133 -17.71 -20.88 4.68
C GLY A 133 -19.14 -20.33 4.66
N GLU A 134 -20.01 -20.83 5.55
CA GLU A 134 -21.42 -20.46 5.66
C GLU A 134 -21.72 -19.40 6.72
N ASP A 135 -20.79 -19.07 7.64
CA ASP A 135 -21.10 -18.24 8.82
C ASP A 135 -20.37 -16.88 8.82
N THR A 136 -20.80 -16.01 7.91
CA THR A 136 -20.35 -14.60 7.84
C THR A 136 -20.64 -13.83 9.13
N ASP A 137 -21.74 -14.18 9.81
CA ASP A 137 -22.20 -13.48 11.00
C ASP A 137 -21.29 -13.80 12.19
N THR A 138 -20.84 -15.04 12.31
CA THR A 138 -19.83 -15.43 13.30
C THR A 138 -18.49 -14.78 13.04
N LEU A 139 -18.02 -14.74 11.78
CA LEU A 139 -16.79 -14.01 11.44
C LEU A 139 -16.92 -12.53 11.83
N TYR A 140 -18.03 -11.90 11.46
CA TYR A 140 -18.27 -10.49 11.76
C TYR A 140 -18.37 -10.23 13.27
N ALA A 141 -19.10 -11.06 14.01
CA ALA A 141 -19.23 -10.92 15.46
C ALA A 141 -17.87 -11.06 16.18
N ARG A 142 -17.02 -12.00 15.74
CA ARG A 142 -15.70 -12.22 16.35
C ARG A 142 -14.67 -11.17 15.95
N HIS A 143 -14.71 -10.70 14.70
CA HIS A 143 -13.74 -9.77 14.14
C HIS A 143 -14.33 -8.37 13.88
N HIS A 144 -15.40 -8.00 14.58
CA HIS A 144 -16.12 -6.74 14.40
C HIS A 144 -15.17 -5.53 14.46
N GLN A 145 -14.18 -5.55 15.35
CA GLN A 145 -13.20 -4.47 15.47
C GLN A 145 -12.37 -4.25 14.19
N LEU A 146 -12.11 -5.31 13.42
CA LEU A 146 -11.38 -5.27 12.15
C LEU A 146 -12.29 -4.94 10.96
N LEU A 147 -13.55 -5.36 11.02
CA LEU A 147 -14.45 -5.40 9.86
C LEU A 147 -15.53 -4.31 9.85
N ASN A 148 -15.70 -3.55 10.94
CA ASN A 148 -16.68 -2.46 10.97
C ASN A 148 -16.35 -1.35 9.96
N GLN A 149 -17.36 -0.58 9.56
CA GLN A 149 -17.26 0.48 8.54
C GLN A 149 -16.24 1.59 8.85
N ASP A 150 -15.94 1.82 10.12
CA ASP A 150 -14.98 2.85 10.56
C ASP A 150 -13.61 2.27 10.95
N ALA A 151 -13.40 0.95 10.81
CA ALA A 151 -12.17 0.27 11.22
C ALA A 151 -10.93 0.90 10.57
N TRP A 152 -11.03 1.28 9.29
CA TRP A 152 -9.93 1.90 8.52
C TRP A 152 -9.36 3.16 9.18
N ARG A 153 -10.16 3.91 9.96
CA ARG A 153 -9.74 5.17 10.60
C ARG A 153 -8.63 4.97 11.64
N GLN A 154 -8.47 3.74 12.14
CA GLN A 154 -7.37 3.40 13.04
C GLN A 154 -6.05 3.14 12.30
N TYR A 155 -6.12 2.81 11.01
CA TYR A 155 -5.00 2.36 10.18
C TYR A 155 -4.54 3.41 9.18
N TYR A 156 -5.47 4.24 8.68
CA TYR A 156 -5.19 5.28 7.70
C TYR A 156 -5.60 6.67 8.18
N SER A 157 -4.80 7.67 7.81
CA SER A 157 -5.26 9.05 7.82
C SER A 157 -6.10 9.35 6.57
N PRO A 158 -7.17 10.16 6.66
CA PRO A 158 -7.96 10.55 5.50
C PRO A 158 -7.13 11.24 4.41
N ASN A 159 -6.20 12.11 4.81
CA ASN A 159 -5.30 12.79 3.87
C ASN A 159 -4.44 11.81 3.07
N PHE A 160 -4.03 10.69 3.67
CA PHE A 160 -3.24 9.67 2.98
C PHE A 160 -4.07 8.90 1.96
N LEU A 161 -5.32 8.54 2.30
CA LEU A 161 -6.23 7.87 1.36
C LEU A 161 -6.66 8.77 0.20
N ALA A 162 -6.77 10.07 0.45
CA ALA A 162 -7.11 11.06 -0.58
C ALA A 162 -5.97 11.36 -1.58
N GLN A 163 -4.75 10.84 -1.35
CA GLN A 163 -3.65 11.01 -2.30
C GLN A 163 -3.95 10.26 -3.61
N ALA A 164 -3.63 10.87 -4.75
CA ALA A 164 -3.81 10.26 -6.06
C ALA A 164 -3.07 8.91 -6.21
N THR A 165 -1.97 8.73 -5.50
CA THR A 165 -1.22 7.46 -5.48
C THR A 165 -1.97 6.38 -4.70
N SER A 166 -2.51 6.69 -3.53
CA SER A 166 -3.32 5.74 -2.73
C SER A 166 -4.67 5.41 -3.37
N ALA A 167 -5.16 6.32 -4.22
CA ALA A 167 -6.34 6.14 -5.05
C ALA A 167 -6.19 5.08 -6.14
N ARG A 168 -4.95 4.88 -6.60
CA ARG A 168 -4.66 4.06 -7.78
C ARG A 168 -3.89 2.81 -7.45
N PHE A 169 -3.07 2.87 -6.40
CA PHE A 169 -2.18 1.81 -5.99
C PHE A 169 -2.43 1.47 -4.54
N TYR A 170 -2.37 0.17 -4.26
CA TYR A 170 -2.40 -0.34 -2.93
C TYR A 170 -1.18 0.11 -2.13
N ARG A 171 -1.46 0.74 -0.99
CA ARG A 171 -0.44 1.14 -0.03
C ARG A 171 -0.79 0.61 1.34
N LEU A 172 0.22 0.25 2.12
CA LEU A 172 0.02 -0.15 3.50
C LEU A 172 -0.50 1.03 4.35
N PRO A 173 -1.25 0.72 5.42
CA PRO A 173 -1.61 1.67 6.47
C PRO A 173 -0.47 2.60 6.92
N ASN A 174 -0.75 3.90 7.08
CA ASN A 174 0.25 4.86 7.54
C ASN A 174 0.23 5.09 9.07
N LEU A 175 -0.83 4.67 9.77
CA LEU A 175 -0.98 4.87 11.22
C LEU A 175 -0.63 3.63 12.07
N GLN A 176 -0.92 2.42 11.58
CA GLN A 176 -0.70 1.14 12.30
C GLN A 176 -0.45 0.01 11.30
N ASP A 177 0.24 -1.07 11.69
CA ASP A 177 0.42 -2.23 10.79
C ASP A 177 -0.91 -2.86 10.36
N LEU A 178 -0.92 -3.55 9.22
CA LEU A 178 -1.98 -4.52 8.96
C LEU A 178 -1.97 -5.62 10.04
N PRO A 179 -3.13 -6.21 10.38
CA PRO A 179 -3.16 -7.30 11.33
C PRO A 179 -2.31 -8.50 10.91
N ASP A 180 -1.56 -9.00 11.88
CA ASP A 180 -0.58 -10.09 11.78
C ASP A 180 0.61 -9.83 10.86
N SER A 181 0.73 -8.67 10.20
CA SER A 181 1.78 -8.44 9.19
C SER A 181 3.18 -8.20 9.74
N SER A 182 3.36 -8.32 11.05
CA SER A 182 4.61 -8.04 11.77
C SER A 182 5.19 -9.26 12.50
N ASP A 183 4.64 -10.44 12.29
CA ASP A 183 5.18 -11.72 12.79
C ASP A 183 5.15 -12.77 11.66
N PRO A 184 5.81 -13.92 11.85
CA PRO A 184 5.60 -15.07 10.98
C PRO A 184 4.12 -15.44 10.89
N LEU A 185 3.74 -16.01 9.74
CA LEU A 185 2.36 -16.43 9.50
C LEU A 185 1.91 -17.43 10.58
N GLU A 186 0.67 -17.30 11.05
CA GLU A 186 0.05 -18.14 12.09
C GLU A 186 0.68 -18.05 13.49
N GLN A 187 1.68 -17.18 13.68
CA GLN A 187 2.34 -16.96 14.97
C GLN A 187 2.28 -15.49 15.44
N PRO A 188 1.09 -14.83 15.39
CA PRO A 188 1.00 -13.44 15.80
C PRO A 188 1.25 -13.30 17.31
N ARG A 189 2.13 -12.37 17.69
CA ARG A 189 2.30 -11.99 19.10
C ARG A 189 1.16 -11.09 19.54
N GLN A 190 0.86 -11.08 20.84
CA GLN A 190 -0.01 -10.04 21.41
C GLN A 190 0.74 -8.71 21.44
N LYS A 191 0.20 -7.68 20.78
CA LYS A 191 0.88 -6.39 20.59
C LYS A 191 0.02 -5.23 21.10
N GLY A 192 0.71 -4.17 21.47
CA GLY A 192 0.09 -2.86 21.62
C GLY A 192 -0.25 -2.23 20.27
N ILE A 193 -0.86 -1.05 20.34
CA ILE A 193 -1.14 -0.19 19.19
C ILE A 193 0.19 0.42 18.69
N GLY A 194 0.49 0.25 17.40
CA GLY A 194 1.72 0.77 16.82
C GLY A 194 2.00 0.25 15.41
N HIS A 195 3.11 0.72 14.84
CA HIS A 195 3.57 0.30 13.52
C HIS A 195 4.96 -0.33 13.66
N PHE A 196 4.98 -1.64 13.86
CA PHE A 196 6.18 -2.44 14.13
C PHE A 196 6.94 -2.75 12.84
N THR A 197 6.27 -2.86 11.69
CA THR A 197 6.97 -3.10 10.42
C THR A 197 7.58 -1.85 9.79
N LYS A 198 7.20 -0.64 10.23
CA LYS A 198 7.57 0.62 9.56
C LYS A 198 9.08 0.81 9.46
N LEU A 199 9.74 0.82 10.62
CA LEU A 199 11.18 1.07 10.72
C LEU A 199 11.99 -0.07 10.09
N PRO A 200 11.69 -1.36 10.34
CA PRO A 200 12.33 -2.46 9.63
C PRO A 200 12.19 -2.37 8.10
N ARG A 201 10.98 -2.10 7.58
CA ARG A 201 10.72 -2.00 6.13
C ARG A 201 11.48 -0.84 5.52
N TRP A 202 11.46 0.33 6.15
CA TRP A 202 12.23 1.50 5.75
C TRP A 202 13.74 1.19 5.71
N ALA A 203 14.28 0.58 6.78
CA ALA A 203 15.69 0.22 6.85
C ALA A 203 16.08 -0.82 5.79
N HIS A 204 15.20 -1.79 5.52
CA HIS A 204 15.36 -2.76 4.45
C HIS A 204 15.44 -2.07 3.07
N ASN A 205 14.54 -1.13 2.79
CA ASN A 205 14.53 -0.39 1.54
C ASN A 205 15.79 0.48 1.36
N LEU A 206 16.28 1.09 2.43
CA LEU A 206 17.50 1.89 2.43
C LEU A 206 18.75 1.03 2.16
N ALA A 207 18.95 -0.04 2.94
CA ALA A 207 20.06 -0.97 2.75
C ALA A 207 20.06 -1.56 1.33
N ARG A 208 18.87 -1.85 0.81
CA ARG A 208 18.71 -2.34 -0.55
C ARG A 208 19.01 -1.30 -1.63
N THR A 209 18.61 -0.05 -1.40
CA THR A 209 18.91 1.06 -2.33
C THR A 209 20.41 1.23 -2.46
N TYR A 210 21.13 1.25 -1.34
CA TYR A 210 22.59 1.29 -1.33
C TYR A 210 23.22 0.10 -2.08
N ARG A 211 22.76 -1.13 -1.82
CA ARG A 211 23.28 -2.34 -2.52
C ARG A 211 22.99 -2.37 -4.01
N ARG A 212 21.85 -1.83 -4.44
CA ARG A 212 21.48 -1.76 -5.87
C ARG A 212 22.34 -0.78 -6.64
N GLN A 213 22.61 0.35 -6.02
CA GLN A 213 23.16 1.52 -6.67
C GLN A 213 24.02 2.27 -5.64
N PRO A 214 25.26 1.82 -5.38
CA PRO A 214 26.17 2.43 -4.40
C PRO A 214 26.84 3.70 -4.96
N THR A 215 26.04 4.59 -5.54
CA THR A 215 26.43 5.83 -6.21
C THR A 215 26.75 6.95 -5.23
N LEU A 216 26.10 6.93 -4.07
CA LEU A 216 26.37 7.85 -2.96
C LEU A 216 27.15 7.13 -1.85
N PRO A 217 28.01 7.85 -1.10
CA PRO A 217 28.64 7.30 0.09
C PRO A 217 27.59 6.82 1.10
N ILE A 218 27.88 5.71 1.79
CA ILE A 218 26.96 5.15 2.80
C ILE A 218 26.55 6.18 3.87
N ALA A 219 27.49 7.00 4.33
CA ALA A 219 27.22 8.08 5.29
C ALA A 219 26.19 9.08 4.76
N THR A 220 26.24 9.40 3.46
CA THR A 220 25.28 10.30 2.81
C THR A 220 23.90 9.66 2.71
N ILE A 221 23.81 8.39 2.28
CA ILE A 221 22.53 7.67 2.21
C ILE A 221 21.90 7.51 3.59
N THR A 222 22.69 7.15 4.61
CA THR A 222 22.23 7.05 5.99
C THR A 222 21.70 8.40 6.50
N GLN A 223 22.43 9.49 6.28
CA GLN A 223 21.99 10.83 6.69
C GLN A 223 20.68 11.23 6.00
N ILE A 224 20.55 10.98 4.70
CA ILE A 224 19.31 11.25 3.94
C ILE A 224 18.16 10.43 4.52
N GLY A 225 18.38 9.13 4.77
CA GLY A 225 17.39 8.24 5.36
C GLY A 225 16.91 8.71 6.72
N LEU A 226 17.83 8.98 7.65
CA LEU A 226 17.50 9.41 9.00
C LEU A 226 16.72 10.74 9.00
N SER A 227 17.17 11.71 8.19
CA SER A 227 16.52 13.01 8.08
C SER A 227 15.10 12.92 7.50
N THR A 228 14.92 12.17 6.42
CA THR A 228 13.60 11.99 5.79
C THR A 228 12.63 11.21 6.67
N LEU A 229 13.11 10.19 7.38
CA LEU A 229 12.32 9.44 8.36
C LEU A 229 11.84 10.34 9.50
N GLN A 230 12.74 11.14 10.09
CA GLN A 230 12.41 12.06 11.18
C GLN A 230 11.36 13.09 10.74
N GLN A 231 11.56 13.71 9.56
CA GLN A 231 10.62 14.69 9.00
C GLN A 231 9.24 14.09 8.75
N THR A 232 9.18 12.89 8.18
CA THR A 232 7.92 12.20 7.86
C THR A 232 7.16 11.83 9.13
N ILE A 233 7.83 11.29 10.14
CA ILE A 233 7.21 10.96 11.44
C ILE A 233 6.73 12.23 12.13
N PHE A 234 7.53 13.31 12.14
CA PHE A 234 7.12 14.58 12.74
C PHE A 234 5.86 15.16 12.07
N ARG A 235 5.82 15.16 10.73
CA ARG A 235 4.67 15.62 9.94
C ARG A 235 3.41 14.83 10.29
N LEU A 236 3.50 13.49 10.31
CA LEU A 236 2.36 12.63 10.60
C LEU A 236 1.88 12.76 12.06
N ARG A 237 2.80 12.89 13.01
CA ARG A 237 2.47 13.04 14.44
C ARG A 237 1.82 14.37 14.80
N LYS A 238 1.94 15.39 13.94
CA LYS A 238 1.27 16.68 14.14
C LYS A 238 -0.24 16.49 14.29
N ASP A 239 -0.82 15.58 13.51
CA ASP A 239 -2.25 15.32 13.47
C ASP A 239 -2.63 14.00 14.17
N TYR A 240 -1.66 13.07 14.35
CA TYR A 240 -1.89 11.73 14.90
C TYR A 240 -0.89 11.36 16.00
N LEU A 241 -1.20 11.71 17.25
CA LEU A 241 -0.33 11.43 18.40
C LEU A 241 -0.13 9.94 18.69
N SER A 242 -1.01 9.07 18.16
CA SER A 242 -0.93 7.61 18.27
C SER A 242 0.25 7.00 17.51
N VAL A 243 0.76 7.69 16.48
CA VAL A 243 1.93 7.24 15.71
C VAL A 243 3.18 7.31 16.58
N GLN A 244 4.02 6.28 16.65
CA GLN A 244 5.21 6.28 17.51
C GLN A 244 6.18 7.43 17.17
N PRO A 245 6.81 8.06 18.18
CA PRO A 245 7.76 9.15 17.97
C PRO A 245 9.03 8.64 17.28
N TYR A 246 9.68 9.52 16.53
CA TYR A 246 10.98 9.22 15.94
C TYR A 246 11.97 8.84 17.03
N SER A 247 12.76 7.80 16.76
CA SER A 247 13.88 7.41 17.60
C SER A 247 15.13 7.09 16.80
N GLU A 248 16.18 7.89 16.99
CA GLU A 248 17.48 7.74 16.34
C GLU A 248 18.11 6.37 16.70
N THR A 249 18.01 5.95 17.96
CA THR A 249 18.47 4.62 18.41
C THR A 249 17.75 3.50 17.66
N GLN A 250 16.42 3.58 17.54
CA GLN A 250 15.64 2.55 16.85
C GLN A 250 15.97 2.50 15.36
N ALA A 251 16.09 3.66 14.71
CA ALA A 251 16.46 3.75 13.31
C ALA A 251 17.86 3.16 13.06
N CYS A 252 18.86 3.54 13.86
CA CYS A 252 20.22 3.01 13.78
C CYS A 252 20.28 1.49 14.02
N PHE A 253 19.52 0.99 15.01
CA PHE A 253 19.40 -0.46 15.24
C PHE A 253 18.92 -1.19 13.98
N TRP A 254 17.81 -0.73 13.38
CA TRP A 254 17.25 -1.40 12.20
C TRP A 254 18.15 -1.30 10.97
N LEU A 255 18.86 -0.18 10.77
CA LEU A 255 19.86 -0.06 9.69
C LEU A 255 20.99 -1.08 9.85
N LYS A 256 21.50 -1.25 11.08
CA LYS A 256 22.52 -2.25 11.40
C LYS A 256 21.99 -3.68 11.25
N TYR A 257 20.78 -3.94 11.74
CA TYR A 257 20.11 -5.25 11.61
C TYR A 257 19.91 -5.62 10.14
N MET A 258 19.51 -4.65 9.30
CA MET A 258 19.36 -4.82 7.85
C MET A 258 20.70 -4.80 7.10
N LYS A 259 21.83 -4.71 7.82
CA LYS A 259 23.20 -4.83 7.30
C LYS A 259 23.53 -3.78 6.23
N ILE A 260 23.17 -2.52 6.47
CA ILE A 260 23.46 -1.42 5.54
C ILE A 260 24.94 -1.36 5.15
N ASP A 261 25.84 -1.63 6.10
CA ASP A 261 27.31 -1.55 5.91
C ASP A 261 27.89 -2.74 5.13
N LEU A 262 27.11 -3.80 4.90
CA LEU A 262 27.59 -4.93 4.12
C LEU A 262 27.50 -4.63 2.63
N SER A 263 28.67 -4.38 2.06
CA SER A 263 28.91 -4.47 0.61
C SER A 263 28.95 -5.96 0.22
N SER A 264 27.78 -6.58 0.12
CA SER A 264 27.68 -7.95 -0.41
C SER A 264 27.94 -7.91 -1.92
N PRO A 265 28.64 -8.90 -2.51
CA PRO A 265 28.76 -8.98 -3.96
C PRO A 265 27.39 -8.96 -4.63
N PHE A 266 27.27 -8.22 -5.73
CA PHE A 266 26.03 -8.06 -6.49
C PHE A 266 25.41 -9.43 -6.83
N THR A 267 24.34 -9.81 -6.11
CA THR A 267 23.49 -10.92 -6.53
C THR A 267 22.36 -10.38 -7.40
N LYS A 268 21.95 -11.14 -8.43
CA LYS A 268 20.78 -10.77 -9.26
C LYS A 268 19.51 -10.56 -8.42
N GLU A 269 19.43 -11.21 -7.25
CA GLU A 269 18.33 -11.09 -6.28
C GLU A 269 18.12 -9.67 -5.75
N VAL A 270 19.19 -8.86 -5.70
CA VAL A 270 19.11 -7.46 -5.24
C VAL A 270 18.11 -6.67 -6.09
N TRP A 271 17.93 -7.03 -7.37
CA TRP A 271 17.00 -6.42 -8.33
C TRP A 271 15.55 -6.94 -8.32
N ASN A 272 15.24 -7.98 -7.53
CA ASN A 272 13.88 -8.54 -7.39
C ASN A 272 12.83 -7.50 -6.89
N PRO A 273 11.52 -7.83 -6.82
CA PRO A 273 10.54 -6.95 -6.15
C PRO A 273 10.93 -6.66 -4.68
N ASN A 274 10.36 -5.62 -4.07
CA ASN A 274 10.40 -5.49 -2.60
C ASN A 274 9.49 -6.58 -2.02
N GLN A 275 10.09 -7.52 -1.28
CA GLN A 275 9.42 -8.70 -0.74
C GLN A 275 9.55 -8.71 0.79
N PHE A 276 9.51 -7.51 1.40
CA PHE A 276 9.72 -7.36 2.83
C PHE A 276 8.66 -8.12 3.64
N GLY A 277 7.38 -7.96 3.31
CA GLY A 277 6.27 -8.68 3.95
C GLY A 277 6.39 -10.21 3.78
N VAL A 278 6.84 -10.69 2.61
CA VAL A 278 7.14 -12.11 2.37
C VAL A 278 8.25 -12.60 3.30
N HIS A 279 9.34 -11.84 3.40
CA HIS A 279 10.45 -12.17 4.28
C HIS A 279 10.01 -12.18 5.75
N VAL A 280 9.16 -11.24 6.18
CA VAL A 280 8.58 -11.27 7.53
C VAL A 280 7.73 -12.52 7.74
N ALA A 281 6.82 -12.84 6.82
CA ALA A 281 5.93 -14.00 6.91
C ALA A 281 6.69 -15.32 7.04
N GLN A 282 7.79 -15.45 6.30
CA GLN A 282 8.66 -16.63 6.30
C GLN A 282 9.61 -16.68 7.52
N GLY A 283 9.67 -15.63 8.34
CA GLY A 283 10.56 -15.55 9.51
C GLY A 283 11.99 -15.11 9.22
N SER A 284 12.25 -14.45 8.07
CA SER A 284 13.60 -13.98 7.69
C SER A 284 14.04 -12.79 8.52
N PHE A 285 13.06 -12.01 8.98
CA PHE A 285 13.29 -10.85 9.81
C PHE A 285 12.48 -10.98 11.09
N ASP A 286 13.18 -10.98 12.22
CA ASP A 286 12.56 -10.89 13.53
C ASP A 286 12.29 -9.41 13.85
N MET A 287 11.02 -9.01 13.79
CA MET A 287 10.56 -7.64 14.12
C MET A 287 10.79 -7.26 15.59
N TRP A 288 11.19 -8.23 16.42
CA TRP A 288 11.46 -8.08 17.85
C TRP A 288 12.92 -8.35 18.20
N ALA A 289 13.80 -8.47 17.21
CA ALA A 289 15.24 -8.67 17.44
C ALA A 289 15.85 -7.62 18.37
N TRP A 290 15.28 -6.42 18.42
CA TRP A 290 15.71 -5.35 19.31
C TRP A 290 15.61 -5.71 20.79
N GLU A 291 14.66 -6.57 21.19
CA GLU A 291 14.45 -6.96 22.59
C GLU A 291 15.60 -7.79 23.17
N ALA A 292 16.47 -8.32 22.32
CA ALA A 292 17.71 -8.96 22.77
C ALA A 292 18.77 -7.94 23.18
N HIS A 293 18.71 -6.72 22.65
CA HIS A 293 19.74 -5.70 22.76
C HIS A 293 19.34 -4.52 23.64
N TYR A 294 18.04 -4.19 23.68
CA TYR A 294 17.55 -3.02 24.38
C TYR A 294 16.41 -3.37 25.35
N SER A 295 16.48 -2.85 26.57
CA SER A 295 15.34 -2.84 27.47
C SER A 295 14.28 -1.86 26.98
N GLN A 296 13.00 -2.14 27.27
CA GLN A 296 11.90 -1.22 26.94
C GLN A 296 12.15 0.20 27.47
N LYS A 297 12.77 0.31 28.66
CA LYS A 297 13.09 1.59 29.30
C LYS A 297 14.04 2.42 28.44
N LEU A 298 15.11 1.81 27.91
CA LEU A 298 16.04 2.51 27.03
C LEU A 298 15.40 2.76 25.66
N TRP A 299 14.75 1.75 25.08
CA TRP A 299 14.14 1.78 23.76
C TRP A 299 13.11 2.92 23.57
N ASP A 300 12.32 3.21 24.62
CA ASP A 300 11.28 4.25 24.60
C ASP A 300 11.73 5.61 25.16
N SER A 301 12.96 5.68 25.70
CA SER A 301 13.50 6.85 26.38
C SER A 301 13.56 8.10 25.48
N ILE A 302 13.61 9.29 26.08
CA ILE A 302 13.76 10.54 25.31
C ILE A 302 15.17 10.61 24.73
N GLU A 303 16.15 10.13 25.48
CA GLU A 303 17.56 10.08 25.09
C GLU A 303 17.74 9.24 23.82
N ALA A 304 17.08 8.09 23.72
CA ALA A 304 17.09 7.25 22.52
C ALA A 304 16.56 7.97 21.28
N ARG A 305 15.73 9.01 21.46
CA ARG A 305 15.18 9.81 20.37
C ARG A 305 16.11 10.86 19.82
N ILE A 306 17.04 11.34 20.66
CA ILE A 306 17.92 12.45 20.33
C ILE A 306 19.21 11.94 19.69
N ALA A 307 19.72 10.80 20.17
CA ALA A 307 20.98 10.23 19.70
C ALA A 307 20.95 8.70 19.72
N PRO A 308 21.80 8.02 18.94
CA PRO A 308 21.98 6.58 19.04
C PRO A 308 22.56 6.22 20.41
N LEU A 309 21.89 5.31 21.13
CA LEU A 309 22.37 4.76 22.38
C LEU A 309 22.86 3.32 22.18
N GLU A 310 23.90 2.96 22.93
CA GLU A 310 24.40 1.60 22.96
C GLU A 310 23.39 0.63 23.62
N PRO A 311 23.35 -0.64 23.19
CA PRO A 311 22.59 -1.70 23.84
C PRO A 311 22.82 -1.77 25.35
N ASP A 312 21.74 -1.88 26.14
CA ASP A 312 21.82 -2.13 27.59
C ASP A 312 21.61 -3.61 27.96
N LEU A 313 21.32 -4.46 26.97
CA LEU A 313 21.25 -5.92 27.10
C LEU A 313 22.36 -6.60 26.29
N ASP A 314 22.64 -7.87 26.63
CA ASP A 314 23.77 -8.64 26.11
C ASP A 314 23.57 -9.26 24.72
N GLY A 315 22.37 -9.15 24.14
CA GLY A 315 22.04 -9.79 22.86
C GLY A 315 21.86 -11.30 22.93
N ALA A 316 21.87 -11.91 24.13
CA ALA A 316 21.84 -13.37 24.28
C ALA A 316 20.43 -13.96 24.18
N ARG A 317 19.38 -13.12 24.23
CA ARG A 317 18.00 -13.55 24.03
C ARG A 317 17.87 -14.14 22.63
N LYS A 318 17.46 -15.41 22.56
CA LYS A 318 17.19 -16.09 21.29
C LYS A 318 15.99 -15.43 20.61
N SER A 319 16.07 -15.33 19.29
CA SER A 319 14.90 -15.00 18.48
C SER A 319 13.80 -16.03 18.75
N GLU A 320 12.57 -15.56 18.88
CA GLU A 320 11.38 -16.42 18.96
C GLU A 320 10.77 -16.65 17.56
N VAL A 321 11.47 -16.20 16.52
CA VAL A 321 11.06 -16.34 15.11
C VAL A 321 12.00 -17.34 14.44
N ASP A 322 11.43 -18.42 13.95
CA ASP A 322 12.16 -19.43 13.18
C ASP A 322 11.95 -19.21 11.67
N TRP A 323 13.05 -19.22 10.90
CA TRP A 323 13.02 -19.12 9.44
C TRP A 323 12.47 -20.40 8.81
N CYS A 324 11.46 -20.27 7.94
CA CYS A 324 10.81 -21.39 7.29
C CYS A 324 11.50 -21.89 5.99
N GLY A 325 12.66 -21.36 5.60
CA GLY A 325 13.45 -21.91 4.48
C GLY A 325 12.86 -21.66 3.09
N TRP A 326 13.47 -22.24 2.05
CA TRP A 326 12.83 -22.48 0.74
C TRP A 326 12.88 -23.99 0.45
N PRO A 327 11.87 -24.58 -0.21
CA PRO A 327 10.58 -23.99 -0.54
C PRO A 327 9.70 -23.98 0.72
N ASP A 328 9.34 -22.81 1.21
CA ASP A 328 8.68 -22.51 2.50
C ASP A 328 7.24 -23.05 2.66
N GLY A 329 6.83 -24.03 1.85
CA GLY A 329 5.48 -24.57 1.86
C GLY A 329 4.39 -23.58 1.40
N GLY A 330 4.75 -22.42 0.84
CA GLY A 330 3.78 -21.42 0.35
C GLY A 330 3.46 -20.29 1.32
N VAL A 331 4.17 -20.16 2.45
CA VAL A 331 3.99 -19.07 3.42
C VAL A 331 4.14 -17.69 2.77
N GLY A 332 5.15 -17.51 1.93
CA GLY A 332 5.37 -16.29 1.19
C GLY A 332 4.19 -15.97 0.29
N VAL A 333 3.66 -16.96 -0.44
CA VAL A 333 2.47 -16.82 -1.29
C VAL A 333 1.24 -16.44 -0.48
N ALA A 334 1.04 -17.03 0.70
CA ALA A 334 -0.04 -16.66 1.60
C ALA A 334 0.08 -15.20 2.09
N ALA A 335 1.29 -14.71 2.36
CA ALA A 335 1.52 -13.30 2.70
C ALA A 335 1.09 -12.35 1.57
N TRP A 336 1.38 -12.72 0.31
CA TRP A 336 0.87 -11.98 -0.86
C TRP A 336 -0.65 -12.00 -0.92
N TRP A 337 -1.26 -13.18 -0.77
CA TRP A 337 -2.73 -13.31 -0.80
C TRP A 337 -3.41 -12.49 0.30
N ARG A 338 -2.73 -12.25 1.43
CA ARG A 338 -3.20 -11.42 2.55
C ARG A 338 -2.90 -9.91 2.37
N GLY A 339 -2.25 -9.49 1.30
CA GLY A 339 -1.94 -8.08 1.04
C GLY A 339 -0.77 -7.54 1.86
N TRP A 340 0.19 -8.37 2.27
CA TRP A 340 1.34 -7.88 3.05
C TRP A 340 2.39 -7.13 2.21
N GLU A 341 2.25 -7.19 0.88
CA GLU A 341 3.08 -6.43 -0.05
C GLU A 341 2.28 -5.31 -0.72
N PRO A 342 2.63 -4.04 -0.47
CA PRO A 342 2.03 -2.92 -1.19
C PRO A 342 2.59 -2.82 -2.61
N GLU A 343 1.84 -2.19 -3.49
CA GLU A 343 2.30 -1.84 -4.82
C GLU A 343 3.25 -0.64 -4.79
N VAL A 344 3.01 0.28 -3.85
CA VAL A 344 3.81 1.49 -3.64
C VAL A 344 4.22 1.61 -2.17
N GLY A 345 5.48 1.96 -1.93
CA GLY A 345 6.05 2.13 -0.60
C GLY A 345 5.32 3.17 0.27
N SER A 346 5.65 3.14 1.56
CA SER A 346 5.18 4.13 2.52
C SER A 346 5.75 5.53 2.25
N GLU A 347 5.24 6.54 2.96
CA GLU A 347 5.69 7.93 2.75
C GLU A 347 7.19 8.10 3.05
N GLU A 348 7.70 7.47 4.11
CA GLU A 348 9.13 7.52 4.45
C GLU A 348 10.00 6.79 3.43
N GLU A 349 9.51 5.72 2.78
CA GLU A 349 10.22 5.05 1.70
C GLU A 349 10.29 5.93 0.45
N ILE A 350 9.18 6.60 0.08
CA ILE A 350 9.12 7.48 -1.09
C ILE A 350 9.95 8.75 -0.87
N GLU A 351 9.82 9.42 0.28
CA GLU A 351 10.58 10.62 0.61
C GLU A 351 12.09 10.33 0.63
N PHE A 352 12.50 9.18 1.18
CA PHE A 352 13.88 8.71 1.11
C PHE A 352 14.36 8.55 -0.34
N LEU A 353 13.62 7.80 -1.16
CA LEU A 353 14.00 7.54 -2.56
C LEU A 353 14.04 8.83 -3.40
N ALA A 354 13.09 9.74 -3.18
CA ALA A 354 13.06 11.05 -3.81
C ALA A 354 14.28 11.89 -3.44
N ALA A 355 14.64 11.93 -2.15
CA ALA A 355 15.81 12.65 -1.68
C ALA A 355 17.13 12.06 -2.21
N VAL A 356 17.22 10.72 -2.31
CA VAL A 356 18.36 10.06 -2.97
C VAL A 356 18.43 10.45 -4.45
N ALA A 357 17.33 10.38 -5.19
CA ALA A 357 17.30 10.71 -6.61
C ALA A 357 17.72 12.17 -6.88
N VAL A 358 17.29 13.10 -6.03
CA VAL A 358 17.72 14.50 -6.08
C VAL A 358 19.22 14.62 -5.81
N LYS A 359 19.73 13.92 -4.79
CA LYS A 359 21.15 13.97 -4.45
C LYS A 359 22.05 13.39 -5.54
N GLU A 360 21.61 12.30 -6.17
CA GLU A 360 22.33 11.67 -7.28
C GLU A 360 22.41 12.56 -8.52
N THR A 361 21.36 13.36 -8.75
CA THR A 361 21.28 14.25 -9.91
C THR A 361 21.79 15.67 -9.62
N GLU A 362 22.14 15.96 -8.38
CA GLU A 362 22.66 17.26 -7.94
C GLU A 362 23.95 17.58 -8.73
N SER A 363 23.96 18.73 -9.43
CA SER A 363 25.08 19.18 -10.27
C SER A 363 25.35 18.35 -11.53
N THR A 364 24.48 17.41 -11.91
CA THR A 364 24.64 16.67 -13.17
C THR A 364 24.10 17.49 -14.34
N GLU A 365 24.99 17.87 -15.26
CA GLU A 365 24.57 18.38 -16.57
C GLU A 365 23.88 17.27 -17.36
N VAL A 366 22.86 17.63 -18.13
CA VAL A 366 22.01 16.63 -18.78
C VAL A 366 22.77 15.83 -19.85
N SER A 367 23.83 16.40 -20.44
CA SER A 367 24.72 15.68 -21.35
C SER A 367 25.51 14.56 -20.66
N ASN A 368 25.55 14.55 -19.33
CA ASN A 368 26.33 13.62 -18.51
C ASN A 368 25.43 12.66 -17.71
N LEU A 369 24.17 12.46 -18.13
CA LEU A 369 23.28 11.53 -17.45
C LEU A 369 23.76 10.08 -17.65
N ASP A 370 23.98 9.37 -16.54
CA ASP A 370 24.17 7.93 -16.54
C ASP A 370 22.83 7.20 -16.56
N TYR A 371 22.40 6.73 -17.74
CA TYR A 371 21.13 6.00 -17.89
C TYR A 371 21.16 4.59 -17.29
N ALA A 372 22.29 4.14 -16.75
CA ALA A 372 22.30 2.98 -15.85
C ALA A 372 21.69 3.32 -14.48
N MET A 373 21.53 4.60 -14.12
CA MET A 373 20.92 5.07 -12.87
C MET A 373 19.46 5.50 -13.08
N ARG A 374 18.55 4.98 -12.23
CA ARG A 374 17.10 5.27 -12.37
C ARG A 374 16.76 6.75 -12.19
N SER A 375 17.43 7.44 -11.27
CA SER A 375 17.26 8.87 -11.02
C SER A 375 17.63 9.71 -12.25
N HIS A 376 18.71 9.35 -12.94
CA HIS A 376 19.14 10.01 -14.18
C HIS A 376 18.19 9.71 -15.34
N MET A 377 17.70 8.47 -15.47
CA MET A 377 16.66 8.13 -16.45
C MET A 377 15.40 8.99 -16.24
N LEU A 378 14.91 9.08 -15.00
CA LEU A 378 13.74 9.90 -14.66
C LEU A 378 13.97 11.38 -14.95
N LEU A 379 15.13 11.91 -14.59
CA LEU A 379 15.49 13.30 -14.90
C LEU A 379 15.58 13.56 -16.41
N GLY A 380 16.12 12.60 -17.17
CA GLY A 380 16.19 12.67 -18.63
C GLY A 380 14.81 12.74 -19.28
N VAL A 381 13.87 11.86 -18.88
CA VAL A 381 12.49 11.90 -19.38
C VAL A 381 11.80 13.19 -18.97
N MET A 382 11.99 13.59 -17.71
CA MET A 382 11.42 14.83 -17.17
C MET A 382 11.86 16.03 -18.00
N ARG A 383 13.16 16.19 -18.30
CA ARG A 383 13.65 17.28 -19.17
C ARG A 383 13.02 17.21 -20.55
N ALA A 384 13.09 16.06 -21.20
CA ALA A 384 12.65 15.95 -22.57
C ALA A 384 11.12 16.14 -22.73
N ALA A 385 10.35 16.03 -21.65
CA ALA A 385 8.95 16.47 -21.62
C ALA A 385 8.77 17.99 -21.84
N PHE A 386 9.76 18.82 -21.49
CA PHE A 386 9.76 20.27 -21.70
C PHE A 386 10.38 20.71 -23.04
N GLU A 387 10.97 19.80 -23.80
CA GLU A 387 11.63 20.14 -25.07
C GLU A 387 10.62 20.24 -26.23
N THR A 388 10.93 21.09 -27.21
CA THR A 388 10.09 21.30 -28.41
C THR A 388 10.27 20.17 -29.44
N GLU A 389 11.48 19.62 -29.59
CA GLU A 389 11.77 18.41 -30.39
C GLU A 389 11.56 17.11 -29.57
N ARG A 390 10.44 17.02 -28.84
CA ARG A 390 10.18 15.95 -27.87
C ARG A 390 10.42 14.55 -28.44
N GLU A 391 9.87 14.24 -29.62
CA GLU A 391 9.94 12.90 -30.22
C GLU A 391 11.39 12.44 -30.47
N LYS A 392 12.24 13.34 -30.97
CA LYS A 392 13.64 13.02 -31.24
C LYS A 392 14.42 12.78 -29.94
N HIS A 393 14.21 13.62 -28.92
CA HIS A 393 14.81 13.43 -27.61
C HIS A 393 14.35 12.12 -26.95
N MET A 394 13.10 11.71 -27.18
CA MET A 394 12.57 10.43 -26.68
C MET A 394 13.25 9.23 -27.34
N GLU A 395 13.44 9.23 -28.65
CA GLU A 395 14.13 8.15 -29.35
C GLU A 395 15.59 8.01 -28.91
N ASP A 396 16.29 9.14 -28.71
CA ASP A 396 17.65 9.14 -28.17
C ASP A 396 17.70 8.59 -26.74
N LEU A 397 16.76 9.02 -25.88
CA LEU A 397 16.67 8.56 -24.50
C LEU A 397 16.33 7.07 -24.39
N LYS A 398 15.41 6.59 -25.22
CA LYS A 398 15.09 5.16 -25.34
C LYS A 398 16.31 4.34 -25.71
N ARG A 399 17.06 4.77 -26.73
CA ARG A 399 18.31 4.11 -27.14
C ARG A 399 19.30 4.05 -25.97
N TRP A 400 19.53 5.16 -25.27
CA TRP A 400 20.47 5.20 -24.14
C TRP A 400 20.04 4.32 -22.96
N ILE A 401 18.74 4.25 -22.65
CA ILE A 401 18.20 3.37 -21.60
C ILE A 401 18.41 1.89 -21.94
N ILE A 402 18.17 1.52 -23.20
CA ILE A 402 18.35 0.15 -23.68
C ILE A 402 19.83 -0.22 -23.66
N GLU A 403 20.70 0.66 -24.14
CA GLU A 403 22.16 0.48 -24.12
C GLU A 403 22.71 0.32 -22.69
N ALA A 404 22.12 1.03 -21.72
CA ALA A 404 22.47 0.88 -20.31
C ALA A 404 21.99 -0.46 -19.70
N GLY A 405 21.14 -1.22 -20.40
CA GLY A 405 20.74 -2.58 -20.02
C GLY A 405 19.83 -2.67 -18.78
N ARG A 406 19.25 -1.55 -18.33
CA ARG A 406 18.40 -1.52 -17.13
C ARG A 406 16.94 -1.84 -17.41
N ILE A 407 16.46 -1.53 -18.62
CA ILE A 407 15.12 -1.86 -19.11
C ILE A 407 15.26 -2.56 -20.46
N ASP A 408 14.54 -3.66 -20.62
CA ASP A 408 14.50 -4.40 -21.89
C ASP A 408 13.88 -3.55 -23.00
N GLU A 409 14.35 -3.72 -24.24
CA GLU A 409 13.86 -2.98 -25.43
C GLU A 409 12.33 -3.03 -25.56
N SER A 410 11.72 -4.18 -25.28
CA SER A 410 10.27 -4.36 -25.36
C SER A 410 9.48 -3.57 -24.32
N LYS A 411 10.13 -3.04 -23.28
CA LYS A 411 9.49 -2.32 -22.15
C LYS A 411 9.93 -0.85 -22.05
N ALA A 412 11.04 -0.47 -22.69
CA ALA A 412 11.58 0.88 -22.61
C ALA A 412 10.59 1.94 -23.12
N GLU A 413 9.93 1.67 -24.25
CA GLU A 413 8.92 2.59 -24.81
C GLU A 413 7.76 2.81 -23.83
N GLN A 414 7.16 1.73 -23.36
CA GLN A 414 6.04 1.78 -22.42
C GLN A 414 6.44 2.58 -21.17
N TRP A 415 7.61 2.29 -20.59
CA TRP A 415 8.12 3.00 -19.42
C TRP A 415 8.23 4.51 -19.65
N ILE A 416 8.80 4.93 -20.78
CA ILE A 416 8.96 6.35 -21.13
C ILE A 416 7.59 7.02 -21.22
N GLN A 417 6.64 6.41 -21.94
CA GLN A 417 5.28 6.94 -22.09
C GLN A 417 4.60 7.11 -20.73
N GLU A 418 4.76 6.15 -19.84
CA GLU A 418 4.19 6.22 -18.49
C GLU A 418 4.79 7.34 -17.67
N VAL A 419 6.12 7.48 -17.67
CA VAL A 419 6.76 8.62 -17.00
C VAL A 419 6.27 9.94 -17.60
N LEU A 420 6.18 10.08 -18.93
CA LEU A 420 5.67 11.29 -19.60
C LEU A 420 4.24 11.65 -19.21
N MET A 421 3.36 10.65 -19.05
CA MET A 421 1.97 10.87 -18.63
C MET A 421 1.90 11.50 -17.23
N VAL A 422 2.83 11.16 -16.32
CA VAL A 422 2.99 11.88 -15.05
C VAL A 422 3.47 13.32 -15.28
N MET A 423 4.47 13.51 -16.14
CA MET A 423 5.09 14.83 -16.37
C MET A 423 4.13 15.85 -16.98
N GLY A 424 3.15 15.43 -17.77
CA GLY A 424 2.25 16.32 -18.52
C GLY A 424 1.64 17.46 -17.69
N SER A 425 1.13 17.14 -16.49
CA SER A 425 0.50 18.14 -15.61
C SER A 425 1.48 19.15 -15.02
N TYR A 426 2.75 18.78 -14.87
CA TYR A 426 3.81 19.66 -14.38
C TYR A 426 4.36 20.55 -15.49
N VAL A 427 4.50 20.01 -16.71
CA VAL A 427 4.90 20.77 -17.89
C VAL A 427 3.90 21.89 -18.17
N GLN A 428 2.60 21.59 -18.14
CA GLN A 428 1.54 22.60 -18.30
C GLN A 428 1.60 23.73 -17.28
N LYS A 429 2.07 23.45 -16.05
CA LYS A 429 2.15 24.43 -14.96
C LYS A 429 3.43 25.26 -15.00
N TRP A 430 4.54 24.69 -15.47
CA TRP A 430 5.86 25.32 -15.41
C TRP A 430 6.31 25.96 -16.73
N ASP A 431 5.67 25.64 -17.86
CA ASP A 431 5.86 26.17 -19.23
C ASP A 431 7.28 25.97 -19.83
N VAL A 432 8.34 26.15 -19.04
CA VAL A 432 9.74 26.02 -19.42
C VAL A 432 10.50 25.18 -18.39
N TRP A 433 11.53 24.47 -18.87
CA TRP A 433 12.47 23.76 -18.02
C TRP A 433 13.21 24.73 -17.07
N PRO A 434 13.28 24.48 -15.75
CA PRO A 434 13.95 25.41 -14.86
C PRO A 434 15.47 25.48 -15.10
N ASP A 435 16.02 26.70 -15.19
CA ASP A 435 17.46 26.90 -15.41
C ASP A 435 18.29 26.58 -14.14
N ALA A 436 17.80 27.03 -12.98
CA ALA A 436 18.47 26.86 -11.70
C ALA A 436 18.46 25.40 -11.24
N VAL A 437 19.60 24.93 -10.71
CA VAL A 437 19.74 23.53 -10.22
C VAL A 437 18.79 23.27 -9.05
N GLU A 438 18.61 24.26 -8.18
CA GLU A 438 17.75 24.20 -7.01
C GLU A 438 16.29 24.05 -7.39
N GLU A 439 15.83 24.78 -8.41
CA GLU A 439 14.47 24.69 -8.93
C GLU A 439 14.21 23.35 -9.60
N ARG A 440 15.16 22.85 -10.41
CA ARG A 440 15.08 21.50 -11.00
C ARG A 440 15.02 20.41 -9.93
N SER A 441 15.87 20.51 -8.92
CA SER A 441 15.92 19.59 -7.78
C SER A 441 14.61 19.62 -6.99
N GLY A 442 14.07 20.82 -6.76
CA GLY A 442 12.78 21.01 -6.09
C GLY A 442 11.62 20.41 -6.89
N LEU A 443 11.59 20.62 -8.20
CA LEU A 443 10.58 20.07 -9.10
C LEU A 443 10.66 18.53 -9.18
N LEU A 444 11.87 17.98 -9.35
CA LEU A 444 12.09 16.53 -9.35
C LEU A 444 11.61 15.92 -8.03
N ARG A 445 11.99 16.51 -6.89
CA ARG A 445 11.54 16.04 -5.57
C ARG A 445 10.01 16.04 -5.45
N HIS A 446 9.37 17.13 -5.85
CA HIS A 446 7.93 17.29 -5.78
C HIS A 446 7.19 16.24 -6.60
N ILE A 447 7.60 16.04 -7.86
CA ILE A 447 7.02 15.04 -8.76
C ILE A 447 7.15 13.64 -8.17
N LEU A 448 8.34 13.30 -7.66
CA LEU A 448 8.62 11.95 -7.14
C LEU A 448 7.86 11.65 -5.84
N ILE A 449 7.67 12.65 -4.97
CA ILE A 449 6.87 12.48 -3.75
C ILE A 449 5.40 12.25 -4.10
N GLU A 450 4.85 13.04 -5.02
CA GLU A 450 3.45 12.88 -5.44
C GLU A 450 3.22 11.59 -6.22
N ASN A 451 4.25 11.11 -6.92
CA ASN A 451 4.19 9.96 -7.83
C ASN A 451 5.17 8.86 -7.42
N GLY A 452 5.05 8.37 -6.19
CA GLY A 452 5.92 7.32 -5.64
C GLY A 452 5.95 6.03 -6.47
N GLN A 453 4.95 5.77 -7.31
CA GLN A 453 4.94 4.68 -8.29
C GLN A 453 6.07 4.78 -9.32
N LEU A 454 6.61 5.98 -9.56
CA LEU A 454 7.83 6.16 -10.37
C LEU A 454 9.04 5.48 -9.75
N PHE A 455 8.96 5.08 -8.48
CA PHE A 455 9.91 4.19 -7.80
C PHE A 455 9.43 2.74 -7.61
N ALA A 456 8.16 2.45 -7.83
CA ALA A 456 7.64 1.08 -7.82
C ALA A 456 8.34 0.24 -8.91
N ARG A 457 8.39 -1.09 -8.73
CA ARG A 457 9.29 -1.96 -9.51
C ARG A 457 8.53 -2.79 -10.54
N TRP A 458 9.02 -2.73 -11.78
CA TRP A 458 8.50 -3.31 -13.03
C TRP A 458 8.60 -4.84 -13.16
N LYS A 459 9.10 -5.51 -12.12
CA LYS A 459 8.95 -6.94 -11.93
C LYS A 459 8.20 -7.07 -10.62
N LEU A 460 6.88 -7.24 -10.70
CA LEU A 460 6.13 -7.85 -9.62
C LEU A 460 6.10 -9.36 -9.84
N SER A 461 5.67 -10.08 -8.82
CA SER A 461 5.38 -11.51 -8.90
C SER A 461 4.47 -11.80 -10.10
N PRO A 462 4.58 -12.95 -10.79
CA PRO A 462 3.64 -13.36 -11.85
C PRO A 462 2.16 -13.38 -11.42
N ALA A 463 1.88 -13.36 -10.11
CA ALA A 463 0.54 -13.30 -9.53
C ALA A 463 0.07 -11.89 -9.17
N SER A 464 0.98 -10.91 -9.07
CA SER A 464 0.57 -9.51 -9.16
C SER A 464 0.33 -9.28 -10.63
N LYS A 465 -0.86 -8.80 -11.02
CA LYS A 465 -1.09 -8.41 -12.40
C LYS A 465 0.07 -7.53 -12.82
N GLU A 466 0.77 -7.96 -13.88
CA GLU A 466 1.91 -7.23 -14.40
C GLU A 466 1.51 -5.77 -14.47
N PHE A 467 2.38 -4.89 -13.96
CA PHE A 467 2.16 -3.47 -14.09
C PHE A 467 1.92 -3.13 -15.56
N ASP A 468 0.65 -2.95 -15.91
CA ASP A 468 0.23 -2.21 -17.08
C ASP A 468 -0.19 -0.86 -16.51
N PHE A 469 0.80 -0.02 -16.21
CA PHE A 469 0.58 1.33 -15.72
C PHE A 469 0.06 2.18 -16.87
N ALA A 470 -1.11 1.90 -17.43
CA ALA A 470 -1.78 2.87 -18.29
C ALA A 470 -2.20 4.07 -17.42
N LEU A 471 -1.27 5.00 -17.14
CA LEU A 471 -1.59 6.28 -16.54
C LEU A 471 -2.46 7.01 -17.54
N LYS A 472 -3.78 6.95 -17.37
CA LYS A 472 -4.65 7.78 -18.20
C LYS A 472 -4.21 9.25 -18.04
N PRO A 473 -4.19 10.03 -19.13
CA PRO A 473 -3.92 11.46 -19.06
C PRO A 473 -4.76 12.07 -17.94
N LYS A 474 -4.15 12.98 -17.17
CA LYS A 474 -4.91 13.82 -16.25
C LYS A 474 -5.76 14.73 -17.13
N GLU A 475 -7.07 14.48 -17.18
CA GLU A 475 -8.03 15.42 -17.80
C GLU A 475 -8.18 16.68 -16.95
#